data_AF-A0A849X3I4-F1
#
_entry.id   AF-A0A849X3I4-F1
#
_cell.length_a   1.000
_cell.length_b   1.000
_cell.length_c   1.000
_cell.angle_alpha   90.00
_cell.angle_beta   90.00
_cell.angle_gamma   90.00
#
_symmetry.space_group_name_H-M   'P 1'
#
loop_
_entity.id
_entity.type
_entity.pdbx_description
1 polymer ?
#
loop_
_entity_poly.entity_id
_entity_poly.type
_entity_poly.pdbx_seq_one_letter_code
_entity_poly.pdbx_strand_id
1 'polypeptide(L)'
;MSYSEDVALSHRQLLEADLAWLQSQHEIEPTAELKRVLPLNQKEDLLAWLRERVKVILGPAWNLSDGWNLLEESVSYPKILETSGQGGQTNVLALNVGTALYRYGKKRGILTGVQFQGGTLAVRSPRAGLVQLTEKFFAPHAPADAAASRAYRLSVLFHEGRHGDGRGPSLGFSHEVCPMESDYRLLPVCDASRNGPYSVDAALSLTLAKSCQECSASGRDFLRLMAADSLSRVISFLKREEYACNEITCRVTIIEAKDTTDWDTTPEFLP
;
A
#
# COMPACT_ATOMS: atom_id res chain seq x y z
N MET A 1 9.95 -10.31 9.46
CA MET A 1 9.17 -10.73 8.29
C MET A 1 9.60 -12.15 7.96
N SER A 2 8.68 -13.03 7.58
CA SER A 2 8.96 -14.39 7.14
C SER A 2 8.69 -14.50 5.63
N TYR A 3 9.29 -15.49 4.99
CA TYR A 3 9.18 -15.71 3.53
C TYR A 3 8.65 -17.11 3.27
N SER A 4 7.78 -17.27 2.27
CA SER A 4 7.43 -18.60 1.75
C SER A 4 8.60 -19.21 0.95
N GLU A 5 8.51 -20.50 0.67
CA GLU A 5 9.57 -21.27 0.00
C GLU A 5 9.91 -20.73 -1.38
N ASP A 6 8.88 -20.29 -2.11
CA ASP A 6 8.95 -19.83 -3.48
C ASP A 6 9.50 -18.41 -3.63
N VAL A 7 9.79 -17.69 -2.54
CA VAL A 7 10.58 -16.46 -2.60
C VAL A 7 12.05 -16.81 -2.82
N ALA A 8 12.59 -16.51 -4.00
CA ALA A 8 14.01 -16.71 -4.32
C ALA A 8 14.94 -16.05 -3.30
N LEU A 9 16.09 -16.66 -3.00
CA LEU A 9 17.05 -16.14 -2.02
C LEU A 9 17.50 -14.70 -2.35
N SER A 10 17.74 -14.39 -3.63
CA SER A 10 18.09 -13.05 -4.10
C SER A 10 17.00 -12.02 -3.79
N HIS A 11 15.72 -12.38 -3.94
CA HIS A 11 14.58 -11.52 -3.60
C HIS A 11 14.49 -11.27 -2.09
N ARG A 12 14.75 -12.30 -1.26
CA ARG A 12 14.81 -12.15 0.20
C ARG A 12 15.93 -11.19 0.60
N GLN A 13 17.13 -11.39 0.04
CA GLN A 13 18.29 -10.54 0.31
C GLN A 13 18.03 -9.08 -0.10
N LEU A 14 17.36 -8.86 -1.24
CA LEU A 14 16.98 -7.52 -1.67
C LEU A 14 16.01 -6.86 -0.68
N LEU A 15 14.96 -7.57 -0.25
CA LEU A 15 13.99 -7.06 0.72
C LEU A 15 14.64 -6.76 2.09
N GLU A 16 15.49 -7.66 2.59
CA GLU A 16 16.21 -7.43 3.84
C GLU A 16 17.16 -6.22 3.72
N ALA A 17 17.83 -6.03 2.58
CA ALA A 17 18.65 -4.85 2.34
C ALA A 17 17.81 -3.56 2.31
N ASP A 18 16.60 -3.61 1.74
CA ASP A 18 15.69 -2.46 1.72
C ASP A 18 15.20 -2.09 3.14
N LEU A 19 14.85 -3.09 3.96
CA LEU A 19 14.45 -2.90 5.35
C LEU A 19 15.61 -2.40 6.22
N ALA A 20 16.81 -2.94 6.02
CA ALA A 20 18.01 -2.51 6.74
C ALA A 20 18.37 -1.06 6.41
N TRP A 21 18.25 -0.66 5.14
CA TRP A 21 18.43 0.74 4.73
C TRP A 21 17.39 1.65 5.39
N LEU A 22 16.10 1.28 5.39
CA LEU A 22 15.07 2.08 6.08
C LEU A 22 15.43 2.29 7.56
N GLN A 23 15.95 1.24 8.21
CA GLN A 23 16.41 1.31 9.59
C GLN A 23 17.65 2.21 9.77
N SER A 24 18.55 2.24 8.79
CA SER A 24 19.78 3.05 8.86
C SER A 24 19.56 4.52 8.51
N GLN A 25 18.42 4.89 7.91
CA GLN A 25 18.13 6.28 7.58
C GLN A 25 17.79 7.08 8.85
N HIS A 26 18.79 7.74 9.42
CA HIS A 26 18.60 8.50 10.65
C HIS A 26 17.88 9.85 10.44
N GLU A 27 17.78 10.34 9.20
CA GLU A 27 17.24 11.66 8.87
C GLU A 27 15.83 11.64 8.28
N ILE A 28 15.16 10.48 8.24
CA ILE A 28 13.75 10.45 7.82
C ILE A 28 12.92 11.14 8.89
N GLU A 29 12.49 12.36 8.58
CA GLU A 29 11.51 13.11 9.35
C GLU A 29 10.12 12.94 8.74
N PRO A 30 9.19 12.20 9.39
CA PRO A 30 7.86 11.98 8.84
C PRO A 30 7.15 13.32 8.58
N THR A 31 6.73 13.53 7.33
CA THR A 31 5.97 14.73 6.96
C THR A 31 4.63 14.78 7.70
N ALA A 32 4.02 15.96 7.82
CA ALA A 32 2.69 16.11 8.42
C ALA A 32 1.66 15.19 7.74
N GLU A 33 1.75 15.06 6.42
CA GLU A 33 0.89 14.16 5.64
C GLU A 33 1.13 12.69 5.96
N LEU A 34 2.40 12.27 6.11
CA LEU A 34 2.72 10.89 6.51
C LEU A 34 2.18 10.57 7.91
N LYS A 35 2.33 11.50 8.87
CA LYS A 35 1.76 11.39 10.22
C LYS A 35 0.22 11.39 10.23
N ARG A 36 -0.42 11.99 9.22
CA ARG A 36 -1.88 11.98 9.07
C ARG A 36 -2.39 10.60 8.65
N VAL A 37 -1.70 9.94 7.72
CA VAL A 37 -2.15 8.65 7.15
C VAL A 37 -1.61 7.43 7.91
N LEU A 38 -0.47 7.59 8.58
CA LEU A 38 0.14 6.59 9.46
C LEU A 38 0.25 7.14 10.89
N PRO A 39 -0.18 6.40 11.92
CA PRO A 39 -0.09 6.82 13.32
C PRO A 39 1.36 6.71 13.83
N LEU A 40 2.25 7.54 13.28
CA LEU A 40 3.67 7.58 13.63
C LEU A 40 3.92 8.70 14.62
N ASN A 41 4.57 8.38 15.73
CA ASN A 41 5.07 9.38 16.68
C ASN A 41 6.52 9.77 16.33
N GLN A 42 7.31 8.80 15.85
CA GLN A 42 8.73 8.94 15.51
C GLN A 42 9.11 8.04 14.32
N LYS A 43 10.31 8.22 13.76
CA LYS A 43 10.75 7.47 12.56
C LYS A 43 10.89 5.97 12.82
N GLU A 44 11.29 5.57 14.02
CA GLU A 44 11.45 4.17 14.43
C GLU A 44 10.13 3.41 14.28
N ASP A 45 9.01 4.13 14.33
CA ASP A 45 7.68 3.57 14.15
C ASP A 45 7.43 3.11 12.71
N LEU A 46 8.18 3.58 11.69
CA LEU A 46 7.99 3.15 10.30
C LEU A 46 8.25 1.65 10.13
N LEU A 47 9.42 1.18 10.58
CA LEU A 47 9.78 -0.22 10.46
C LEU A 47 8.91 -1.11 11.36
N ALA A 48 8.57 -0.63 12.56
CA ALA A 48 7.66 -1.32 13.46
C ALA A 48 6.25 -1.46 12.84
N TRP A 49 5.72 -0.36 12.30
CA TRP A 49 4.43 -0.31 11.62
C TRP A 49 4.38 -1.29 10.45
N LEU A 50 5.43 -1.31 9.62
CA LEU A 50 5.52 -2.22 8.49
C LEU A 50 5.59 -3.68 8.94
N ARG A 51 6.44 -4.01 9.91
CA ARG A 51 6.59 -5.38 10.44
C ARG A 51 5.33 -5.91 11.11
N GLU A 52 4.54 -5.03 11.74
CA GLU A 52 3.24 -5.39 12.31
C GLU A 52 2.23 -5.80 11.23
N ARG A 53 2.31 -5.20 10.04
CA ARG A 53 1.31 -5.33 8.96
C ARG A 53 1.73 -6.25 7.82
N VAL A 54 3.02 -6.44 7.61
CA VAL A 54 3.59 -7.31 6.58
C VAL A 54 4.43 -8.36 7.30
N LYS A 55 3.80 -9.50 7.58
CA LYS A 55 4.36 -10.58 8.41
C LYS A 55 4.98 -11.67 7.54
N VAL A 56 4.31 -12.06 6.48
CA VAL A 56 4.74 -13.12 5.56
C VAL A 56 4.70 -12.59 4.12
N ILE A 57 5.81 -12.76 3.42
CA ILE A 57 5.92 -12.50 1.98
C ILE A 57 5.74 -13.81 1.22
N LEU A 58 4.80 -13.80 0.28
CA LEU A 58 4.58 -14.86 -0.70
C LEU A 58 5.31 -14.49 -2.00
N GLY A 59 5.94 -15.47 -2.64
CA GLY A 59 6.70 -15.24 -3.86
C GLY A 59 5.81 -15.08 -5.10
N PRO A 60 6.43 -14.71 -6.24
CA PRO A 60 5.71 -14.55 -7.49
C PRO A 60 5.08 -15.84 -8.03
N ALA A 61 5.65 -16.99 -7.68
CA ALA A 61 5.16 -18.30 -8.13
C ALA A 61 4.01 -18.85 -7.25
N TRP A 62 3.78 -18.27 -6.07
CA TRP A 62 2.65 -18.64 -5.23
C TRP A 62 1.33 -18.37 -5.95
N ASN A 63 0.41 -19.34 -5.92
CA ASN A 63 -0.88 -19.24 -6.59
C ASN A 63 -2.02 -19.23 -5.58
N LEU A 64 -2.90 -18.22 -5.68
CA LEU A 64 -4.09 -18.10 -4.84
C LEU A 64 -5.09 -19.25 -5.06
N SER A 65 -5.12 -19.94 -6.20
CA SER A 65 -6.08 -21.05 -6.37
C SER A 65 -5.75 -22.24 -5.47
N ASP A 66 -4.47 -22.48 -5.23
CA ASP A 66 -3.97 -23.72 -4.61
C ASP A 66 -3.25 -23.45 -3.28
N GLY A 67 -2.96 -22.18 -2.98
CA GLY A 67 -2.11 -21.78 -1.85
C GLY A 67 -2.84 -21.52 -0.53
N TRP A 68 -4.17 -21.62 -0.48
CA TRP A 68 -4.96 -21.49 0.75
C TRP A 68 -5.72 -22.78 1.08
N ASN A 69 -6.00 -22.95 2.37
CA ASN A 69 -6.73 -24.08 2.92
C ASN A 69 -7.97 -23.59 3.67
N LEU A 70 -9.04 -24.37 3.61
CA LEU A 70 -10.15 -24.25 4.55
C LEU A 70 -9.71 -24.81 5.91
N LEU A 71 -9.75 -24.00 6.96
CA LEU A 71 -9.40 -24.41 8.32
C LEU A 71 -10.62 -24.72 9.18
N GLU A 72 -11.72 -23.98 8.97
CA GLU A 72 -12.94 -24.10 9.76
C GLU A 72 -14.16 -23.71 8.92
N GLU A 73 -15.23 -24.49 9.04
CA GLU A 73 -16.54 -24.19 8.47
C GLU A 73 -17.41 -23.43 9.49
N SER A 74 -18.38 -22.64 9.02
CA SER A 74 -19.39 -21.98 9.85
C SER A 74 -18.85 -20.97 10.88
N VAL A 75 -17.88 -20.16 10.48
CA VAL A 75 -17.29 -19.10 11.30
C VAL A 75 -18.17 -17.85 11.32
N SER A 76 -18.49 -17.38 12.52
CA SER A 76 -19.22 -16.12 12.71
C SER A 76 -18.27 -14.92 12.62
N TYR A 77 -18.51 -14.06 11.63
CA TYR A 77 -17.81 -12.79 11.49
C TYR A 77 -18.76 -11.61 11.81
N PRO A 78 -18.24 -10.47 12.29
CA PRO A 78 -19.03 -9.25 12.42
C PRO A 78 -19.67 -8.88 11.08
N LYS A 79 -20.92 -8.40 11.00
CA LYS A 79 -21.54 -8.02 9.71
C LYS A 79 -20.77 -6.85 9.05
N ILE A 80 -20.71 -6.82 7.71
CA ILE A 80 -20.19 -5.68 6.93
C ILE A 80 -21.16 -5.40 5.78
N LEU A 81 -21.28 -4.13 5.42
CA LEU A 81 -21.84 -3.68 4.14
C LEU A 81 -20.92 -4.13 3.00
N GLU A 82 -21.46 -4.90 2.05
CA GLU A 82 -20.69 -5.36 0.91
C GLU A 82 -20.18 -4.17 0.07
N THR A 83 -18.87 -4.15 -0.21
CA THR A 83 -18.26 -3.25 -1.20
C THR A 83 -17.82 -4.07 -2.40
N SER A 84 -18.39 -3.77 -3.57
CA SER A 84 -18.07 -4.43 -4.83
C SER A 84 -16.75 -3.89 -5.40
N GLY A 85 -15.68 -4.67 -5.25
CA GLY A 85 -14.43 -4.45 -6.00
C GLY A 85 -14.13 -5.70 -6.81
N GLN A 86 -14.10 -5.59 -8.15
CA GLN A 86 -13.57 -6.63 -9.03
C GLN A 86 -12.11 -6.30 -9.30
N GLY A 87 -11.17 -7.22 -9.04
CA GLY A 87 -9.75 -6.99 -9.34
C GLY A 87 -9.45 -7.16 -10.82
N GLY A 88 -8.95 -6.12 -11.48
CA GLY A 88 -8.37 -6.18 -12.83
C GLY A 88 -6.88 -6.53 -12.77
N GLN A 89 -6.39 -7.33 -13.72
CA GLN A 89 -5.03 -7.93 -13.71
C GLN A 89 -3.89 -7.05 -14.26
N THR A 90 -4.07 -5.75 -14.49
CA THR A 90 -3.02 -4.97 -15.15
C THR A 90 -2.04 -4.35 -14.14
N ASN A 91 -0.75 -4.73 -14.23
CA ASN A 91 0.40 -4.12 -13.54
C ASN A 91 0.40 -4.15 -12.00
N VAL A 92 -0.07 -5.24 -11.40
CA VAL A 92 0.02 -5.45 -9.94
C VAL A 92 1.48 -5.73 -9.54
N LEU A 93 2.05 -4.91 -8.66
CA LEU A 93 3.38 -5.14 -8.06
C LEU A 93 3.28 -6.05 -6.84
N ALA A 94 2.25 -5.85 -6.03
CA ALA A 94 2.04 -6.60 -4.82
C ALA A 94 0.53 -6.73 -4.52
N LEU A 95 0.18 -7.68 -3.66
CA LEU A 95 -1.20 -7.93 -3.26
C LEU A 95 -1.25 -8.34 -1.78
N ASN A 96 -2.05 -7.66 -0.98
CA ASN A 96 -2.40 -8.10 0.37
C ASN A 96 -3.39 -9.28 0.33
N VAL A 97 -2.84 -10.48 0.10
CA VAL A 97 -3.54 -11.76 0.07
C VAL A 97 -4.32 -12.00 1.38
N GLY A 98 -3.77 -11.55 2.51
CA GLY A 98 -4.44 -11.72 3.82
C GLY A 98 -5.78 -11.00 3.88
N THR A 99 -5.83 -9.78 3.37
CA THR A 99 -7.07 -9.00 3.26
C THR A 99 -8.05 -9.64 2.28
N ALA A 100 -7.57 -10.09 1.13
CA ALA A 100 -8.41 -10.76 0.12
C ALA A 100 -9.06 -12.04 0.68
N LEU A 101 -8.25 -12.90 1.31
CA LEU A 101 -8.71 -14.15 1.94
C LEU A 101 -9.64 -13.89 3.12
N TYR A 102 -9.37 -12.88 3.96
CA TYR A 102 -10.28 -12.51 5.03
C TYR A 102 -11.66 -12.11 4.49
N ARG A 103 -11.71 -11.27 3.44
CA ARG A 103 -12.98 -10.86 2.80
C ARG A 103 -13.72 -12.07 2.23
N TYR A 104 -12.99 -12.97 1.56
CA TYR A 104 -13.55 -14.20 1.01
C TYR A 104 -14.13 -15.10 2.10
N GLY A 105 -13.34 -15.42 3.12
CA GLY A 105 -13.76 -16.26 4.25
C GLY A 105 -14.96 -15.67 4.98
N LYS A 106 -14.95 -14.35 5.19
CA LYS A 106 -16.06 -13.61 5.78
C LYS A 106 -17.35 -13.69 5.00
N LYS A 107 -17.30 -13.54 3.67
CA LYS A 107 -18.47 -13.66 2.79
C LYS A 107 -19.06 -15.08 2.81
N ARG A 108 -18.20 -16.09 2.98
CA ARG A 108 -18.56 -17.51 2.93
C ARG A 108 -18.84 -18.11 4.31
N GLY A 109 -18.58 -17.40 5.41
CA GLY A 109 -18.67 -17.94 6.76
C GLY A 109 -17.64 -19.05 7.02
N ILE A 110 -16.41 -18.92 6.51
CA ILE A 110 -15.33 -19.91 6.69
C ILE A 110 -14.05 -19.23 7.17
N LEU A 111 -13.19 -19.98 7.86
CA LEU A 111 -11.82 -19.55 8.13
C LEU A 111 -10.86 -20.14 7.11
N THR A 112 -10.15 -19.28 6.41
CA THR A 112 -9.08 -19.67 5.49
C THR A 112 -7.72 -19.61 6.19
N GLY A 113 -6.75 -20.36 5.69
CA GLY A 113 -5.35 -20.25 6.10
C GLY A 113 -4.40 -20.39 4.91
N VAL A 114 -3.17 -19.91 5.07
CA VAL A 114 -2.10 -20.09 4.08
C VAL A 114 -0.99 -20.93 4.68
N GLN A 115 -0.56 -21.96 3.94
CA GLN A 115 0.57 -22.80 4.34
C GLN A 115 1.89 -22.12 3.95
N PHE A 116 2.86 -22.13 4.86
CA PHE A 116 4.24 -21.69 4.61
C PHE A 116 5.21 -22.53 5.46
N GLN A 117 6.52 -22.30 5.35
CA GLN A 117 7.54 -23.07 6.11
C GLN A 117 7.33 -23.06 7.62
N GLY A 118 6.77 -21.99 8.17
CA GLY A 118 6.49 -21.84 9.60
C GLY A 118 5.17 -22.46 10.05
N GLY A 119 4.46 -23.19 9.18
CA GLY A 119 3.17 -23.82 9.46
C GLY A 119 2.01 -23.18 8.71
N THR A 120 0.82 -23.23 9.30
CA THR A 120 -0.39 -22.67 8.70
C THR A 120 -0.73 -21.34 9.37
N LEU A 121 -0.79 -20.24 8.61
CA LEU A 121 -1.27 -18.97 9.12
C LEU A 121 -2.78 -18.84 8.90
N ALA A 122 -3.57 -18.88 9.98
CA ALA A 122 -5.00 -18.61 9.92
C ALA A 122 -5.30 -17.12 9.65
N VAL A 123 -6.16 -16.84 8.67
CA VAL A 123 -6.52 -15.49 8.26
C VAL A 123 -7.74 -15.00 9.05
N ARG A 124 -7.51 -14.65 10.32
CA ARG A 124 -8.59 -14.23 11.25
C ARG A 124 -8.96 -12.74 11.14
N SER A 125 -8.13 -11.94 10.48
CA SER A 125 -8.36 -10.51 10.27
C SER A 125 -7.65 -10.04 8.99
N PRO A 126 -7.99 -8.86 8.44
CA PRO A 126 -7.21 -8.23 7.37
C PRO A 126 -5.73 -8.02 7.75
N ARG A 127 -5.43 -7.86 9.05
CA ARG A 127 -4.07 -7.77 9.61
C ARG A 127 -3.34 -9.12 9.76
N ALA A 128 -3.76 -10.16 9.02
CA ALA A 128 -3.00 -11.39 8.90
C ALA A 128 -1.58 -11.13 8.36
N GLY A 129 -1.42 -10.09 7.54
CA GLY A 129 -0.12 -9.62 7.05
C GLY A 129 0.53 -10.56 6.05
N LEU A 130 -0.28 -11.18 5.20
CA LEU A 130 0.15 -11.97 4.05
C LEU A 130 0.17 -11.06 2.82
N VAL A 131 1.35 -10.83 2.25
CA VAL A 131 1.53 -10.02 1.04
C VAL A 131 2.23 -10.87 -0.01
N GLN A 132 1.64 -10.96 -1.21
CA GLN A 132 2.29 -11.56 -2.36
C GLN A 132 2.99 -10.48 -3.18
N LEU A 133 4.22 -10.75 -3.59
CA LEU A 133 4.98 -9.88 -4.50
C LEU A 133 5.05 -10.54 -5.88
N THR A 134 4.87 -9.75 -6.95
CA THR A 134 4.98 -10.24 -8.32
C THR A 134 6.39 -10.06 -8.87
N GLU A 135 6.71 -10.67 -10.01
CA GLU A 135 8.00 -10.44 -10.69
C GLU A 135 8.26 -8.96 -10.99
N LYS A 136 7.20 -8.17 -11.22
CA LYS A 136 7.32 -6.73 -11.50
C LYS A 136 7.79 -5.93 -10.28
N PHE A 137 7.57 -6.41 -9.06
CA PHE A 137 8.09 -5.76 -7.86
C PHE A 137 9.62 -5.77 -7.82
N PHE A 138 10.22 -6.89 -8.24
CA PHE A 138 11.66 -7.11 -8.23
C PHE A 138 12.37 -6.63 -9.50
N ALA A 139 11.62 -6.34 -10.57
CA ALA A 139 12.17 -5.78 -11.79
C ALA A 139 12.89 -4.44 -11.54
N PRO A 140 13.95 -4.11 -12.30
CA PRO A 140 14.55 -2.79 -12.26
C PRO A 140 13.52 -1.70 -12.58
N HIS A 141 13.43 -0.69 -11.72
CA HIS A 141 12.60 0.48 -11.95
C HIS A 141 13.45 1.56 -12.62
N ALA A 142 12.88 2.30 -13.57
CA ALA A 142 13.54 3.46 -14.15
C ALA A 142 13.23 4.70 -13.31
N PRO A 143 14.21 5.58 -13.02
CA PRO A 143 15.62 5.55 -13.40
C PRO A 143 16.41 4.48 -12.64
N ALA A 144 17.56 4.05 -13.18
CA ALA A 144 18.48 3.06 -12.60
C ALA A 144 19.22 3.55 -11.33
N ASP A 145 18.49 4.20 -10.43
CA ASP A 145 18.91 4.66 -9.12
C ASP A 145 18.49 3.61 -8.08
N ALA A 146 19.49 2.96 -7.47
CA ALA A 146 19.25 1.88 -6.52
C ALA A 146 18.55 2.36 -5.23
N ALA A 147 18.86 3.57 -4.76
CA ALA A 147 18.27 4.13 -3.55
C ALA A 147 16.81 4.52 -3.78
N ALA A 148 16.51 5.14 -4.93
CA ALA A 148 15.14 5.46 -5.31
C ALA A 148 14.30 4.20 -5.57
N SER A 149 14.86 3.19 -6.25
CA SER A 149 14.19 1.91 -6.48
C SER A 149 13.83 1.21 -5.16
N ARG A 150 14.73 1.28 -4.17
CA ARG A 150 14.48 0.78 -2.82
C ARG A 150 13.37 1.54 -2.11
N ALA A 151 13.43 2.87 -2.11
CA ALA A 151 12.42 3.71 -1.50
C ALA A 151 11.02 3.43 -2.10
N TYR A 152 10.95 3.21 -3.41
CA TYR A 152 9.71 2.82 -4.08
C TYR A 152 9.22 1.43 -3.70
N ARG A 153 10.09 0.40 -3.65
CA ARG A 153 9.68 -0.93 -3.16
C ARG A 153 9.15 -0.88 -1.73
N LEU A 154 9.79 -0.09 -0.87
CA LEU A 154 9.30 0.14 0.49
C LEU A 154 7.91 0.81 0.46
N SER A 155 7.70 1.84 -0.35
CA SER A 155 6.41 2.52 -0.44
C SER A 155 5.27 1.57 -0.85
N VAL A 156 5.53 0.67 -1.80
CA VAL A 156 4.62 -0.41 -2.20
C VAL A 156 4.32 -1.36 -1.03
N LEU A 157 5.31 -1.74 -0.21
CA LEU A 157 5.06 -2.58 0.97
C LEU A 157 4.20 -1.88 2.02
N PHE A 158 4.35 -0.57 2.21
CA PHE A 158 3.50 0.21 3.11
C PHE A 158 2.08 0.34 2.57
N HIS A 159 1.92 0.54 1.26
CA HIS A 159 0.64 0.49 0.57
C HIS A 159 -0.07 -0.85 0.83
N GLU A 160 0.63 -1.98 0.63
CA GLU A 160 0.05 -3.29 0.91
C GLU A 160 -0.25 -3.49 2.39
N GLY A 161 0.64 -3.06 3.29
CA GLY A 161 0.39 -3.08 4.73
C GLY A 161 -0.88 -2.30 5.10
N ARG A 162 -1.17 -1.21 4.39
CA ARG A 162 -2.33 -0.35 4.65
C ARG A 162 -3.65 -1.05 4.36
N HIS A 163 -3.71 -1.92 3.35
CA HIS A 163 -4.91 -2.74 3.10
C HIS A 163 -5.36 -3.49 4.38
N GLY A 164 -4.44 -3.91 5.25
CA GLY A 164 -4.76 -4.58 6.51
C GLY A 164 -5.46 -3.73 7.58
N ASP A 165 -5.46 -2.40 7.49
CA ASP A 165 -6.01 -1.49 8.51
C ASP A 165 -7.47 -1.11 8.30
N GLY A 166 -8.05 -1.43 7.15
CA GLY A 166 -9.42 -1.07 6.80
C GLY A 166 -10.47 -1.77 7.65
N ARG A 167 -11.56 -1.07 8.02
CA ARG A 167 -12.64 -1.62 8.88
C ARG A 167 -14.02 -1.10 8.48
N GLY A 168 -15.07 -1.84 8.82
CA GLY A 168 -16.44 -1.45 8.49
C GLY A 168 -16.59 -1.25 6.97
N PRO A 169 -17.13 -0.10 6.49
CA PRO A 169 -17.24 0.19 5.06
C PRO A 169 -15.91 0.21 4.31
N SER A 170 -14.80 0.53 4.98
CA SER A 170 -13.46 0.53 4.39
C SER A 170 -12.73 -0.79 4.62
N LEU A 171 -13.42 -1.91 4.87
CA LEU A 171 -12.74 -3.18 5.14
C LEU A 171 -11.72 -3.49 4.05
N GLY A 172 -10.47 -3.66 4.48
CA GLY A 172 -9.39 -3.99 3.57
C GLY A 172 -8.87 -2.84 2.72
N PHE A 173 -9.42 -1.63 2.89
CA PHE A 173 -9.25 -0.48 1.98
C PHE A 173 -9.19 -0.92 0.52
N SER A 174 -10.21 -1.67 0.08
CA SER A 174 -10.19 -2.21 -1.28
C SER A 174 -10.31 -1.09 -2.30
N HIS A 175 -9.54 -1.20 -3.38
CA HIS A 175 -9.65 -0.28 -4.51
C HIS A 175 -11.04 -0.35 -5.13
N GLU A 176 -11.53 0.83 -5.52
CA GLU A 176 -12.77 1.05 -6.22
C GLU A 176 -12.51 1.34 -7.71
N VAL A 177 -13.59 1.28 -8.49
CA VAL A 177 -13.56 1.66 -9.90
C VAL A 177 -13.35 3.16 -10.00
N CYS A 178 -12.27 3.55 -10.68
CA CYS A 178 -11.94 4.93 -10.94
C CYS A 178 -13.03 5.61 -11.79
N PRO A 179 -13.34 6.89 -11.52
CA PRO A 179 -14.39 7.60 -12.22
C PRO A 179 -13.99 7.94 -13.66
N MET A 180 -14.95 8.38 -14.48
CA MET A 180 -14.78 8.55 -15.94
C MET A 180 -13.74 9.62 -16.30
N GLU A 181 -13.55 10.61 -15.43
CA GLU A 181 -12.61 11.72 -15.57
C GLU A 181 -11.16 11.36 -15.21
N SER A 182 -10.89 10.15 -14.69
CA SER A 182 -9.54 9.71 -14.34
C SER A 182 -8.78 9.15 -15.55
N ASP A 183 -7.45 9.28 -15.56
CA ASP A 183 -6.57 8.54 -16.48
C ASP A 183 -6.72 7.02 -16.33
N TYR A 184 -7.17 6.58 -15.16
CA TYR A 184 -7.48 5.19 -14.83
C TYR A 184 -8.97 4.84 -15.01
N ARG A 185 -9.72 5.61 -15.79
CA ARG A 185 -11.18 5.46 -15.95
C ARG A 185 -11.63 4.00 -16.06
N LEU A 186 -12.65 3.66 -15.25
CA LEU A 186 -13.26 2.33 -15.19
C LEU A 186 -12.33 1.19 -14.73
N LEU A 187 -11.09 1.48 -14.32
CA LEU A 187 -10.19 0.50 -13.73
C LEU A 187 -10.39 0.44 -12.20
N PRO A 188 -10.34 -0.75 -11.58
CA PRO A 188 -10.54 -0.95 -10.14
C PRO A 188 -9.25 -0.68 -9.36
N VAL A 189 -8.71 0.53 -9.50
CA VAL A 189 -7.38 0.92 -8.99
C VAL A 189 -7.41 2.26 -8.25
N CYS A 190 -8.57 2.72 -7.79
CA CYS A 190 -8.70 3.98 -7.07
C CYS A 190 -9.06 3.81 -5.60
N ASP A 191 -8.53 4.68 -4.75
CA ASP A 191 -8.93 4.80 -3.35
C ASP A 191 -10.12 5.75 -3.20
N ALA A 192 -11.18 5.29 -2.53
CA ALA A 192 -12.29 6.16 -2.13
C ALA A 192 -11.92 7.15 -1.01
N SER A 193 -10.91 6.83 -0.21
CA SER A 193 -10.56 7.54 1.02
C SER A 193 -9.18 8.19 0.92
N ARG A 194 -9.04 9.41 1.49
CA ARG A 194 -7.74 10.09 1.71
C ARG A 194 -6.84 9.42 2.74
N ASN A 195 -7.25 8.28 3.26
CA ASN A 195 -6.52 7.50 4.24
C ASN A 195 -6.33 6.05 3.75
N GLY A 196 -6.46 5.84 2.43
CA GLY A 196 -6.25 4.57 1.78
C GLY A 196 -4.78 4.28 1.44
N PRO A 197 -4.51 3.09 0.88
CA PRO A 197 -3.20 2.63 0.43
C PRO A 197 -2.43 3.63 -0.45
N TYR A 198 -3.06 4.21 -1.47
CA TYR A 198 -2.41 5.18 -2.35
C TYR A 198 -2.08 6.50 -1.65
N SER A 199 -2.86 6.89 -0.65
CA SER A 199 -2.51 8.05 0.19
C SER A 199 -1.27 7.77 1.04
N VAL A 200 -1.11 6.54 1.56
CA VAL A 200 0.09 6.11 2.28
C VAL A 200 1.30 6.06 1.35
N ASP A 201 1.16 5.46 0.17
CA ASP A 201 2.22 5.37 -0.83
C ASP A 201 2.74 6.76 -1.21
N ALA A 202 1.83 7.68 -1.54
CA ALA A 202 2.19 9.05 -1.89
C ALA A 202 2.91 9.79 -0.74
N ALA A 203 2.35 9.75 0.46
CA ALA A 203 2.93 10.43 1.63
C ALA A 203 4.33 9.89 1.97
N LEU A 204 4.51 8.58 1.89
CA LEU A 204 5.79 7.94 2.16
C LEU A 204 6.79 8.23 1.05
N SER A 205 6.40 8.12 -0.22
CA SER A 205 7.26 8.41 -1.37
C SER A 205 7.77 9.86 -1.34
N LEU A 206 6.92 10.84 -1.01
CA LEU A 206 7.35 12.25 -0.83
C LEU A 206 8.32 12.41 0.35
N THR A 207 8.06 11.72 1.47
CA THR A 207 8.92 11.76 2.66
C THR A 207 10.31 11.18 2.35
N LEU A 208 10.36 10.06 1.63
CA LEU A 208 11.60 9.42 1.20
C LEU A 208 12.32 10.25 0.14
N ALA A 209 11.60 10.84 -0.83
CA ALA A 209 12.20 11.74 -1.82
C ALA A 209 12.89 12.95 -1.16
N LYS A 210 12.32 13.48 -0.08
CA LYS A 210 12.90 14.59 0.68
C LYS A 210 14.14 14.16 1.49
N SER A 211 14.11 12.97 2.06
CA SER A 211 15.11 12.52 3.05
C SER A 211 16.23 11.65 2.44
N CYS A 212 16.08 11.19 1.19
CA CYS A 212 17.05 10.31 0.54
C CYS A 212 18.28 11.08 0.06
N GLN A 213 19.33 11.09 0.87
CA GLN A 213 20.63 11.69 0.52
C GLN A 213 21.37 10.90 -0.56
N GLU A 214 21.21 9.57 -0.57
CA GLU A 214 21.84 8.67 -1.55
C GLU A 214 21.18 8.72 -2.94
N CYS A 215 19.98 9.29 -3.04
CA CYS A 215 19.26 9.40 -4.31
C CYS A 215 19.89 10.48 -5.20
N SER A 216 20.00 10.18 -6.49
CA SER A 216 20.23 11.17 -7.53
C SER A 216 19.06 12.15 -7.64
N ALA A 217 19.27 13.26 -8.36
CA ALA A 217 18.19 14.21 -8.64
C ALA A 217 17.03 13.53 -9.39
N SER A 218 17.33 12.75 -10.43
CA SER A 218 16.34 11.98 -11.18
C SER A 218 15.67 10.90 -10.33
N GLY A 219 16.38 10.27 -9.40
CA GLY A 219 15.81 9.32 -8.44
C GLY A 219 14.79 9.98 -7.50
N ARG A 220 15.07 11.19 -6.99
CA ARG A 220 14.09 11.97 -6.21
C ARG A 220 12.89 12.41 -7.04
N ASP A 221 13.11 12.81 -8.29
CA ASP A 221 12.02 13.18 -9.20
C ASP A 221 11.15 11.98 -9.54
N PHE A 222 11.73 10.80 -9.73
CA PHE A 222 10.98 9.56 -9.86
C PHE A 222 10.07 9.29 -8.67
N LEU A 223 10.57 9.40 -7.44
CA LEU A 223 9.74 9.21 -6.24
C LEU A 223 8.60 10.24 -6.15
N ARG A 224 8.83 11.49 -6.57
CA ARG A 224 7.77 12.52 -6.65
C ARG A 224 6.74 12.19 -7.72
N LEU A 225 7.16 11.68 -8.88
CA LEU A 225 6.27 11.23 -9.94
C LEU A 225 5.43 10.03 -9.48
N MET A 226 6.02 9.06 -8.79
CA MET A 226 5.27 7.95 -8.22
C MET A 226 4.25 8.42 -7.18
N ALA A 227 4.63 9.37 -6.33
CA ALA A 227 3.68 9.96 -5.38
C ALA A 227 2.51 10.68 -6.09
N ALA A 228 2.79 11.43 -7.17
CA ALA A 228 1.76 12.08 -7.98
C ALA A 228 0.84 11.05 -8.66
N ASP A 229 1.39 9.96 -9.20
CA ASP A 229 0.62 8.86 -9.76
C ASP A 229 -0.33 8.25 -8.71
N SER A 230 0.17 7.97 -7.51
CA SER A 230 -0.64 7.43 -6.41
C SER A 230 -1.74 8.40 -5.98
N LEU A 231 -1.45 9.71 -5.89
CA LEU A 231 -2.49 10.71 -5.59
C LEU A 231 -3.56 10.82 -6.68
N SER A 232 -3.20 10.65 -7.96
CA SER A 232 -4.16 10.66 -9.08
C SER A 232 -5.22 9.56 -8.99
N ARG A 233 -4.97 8.53 -8.17
CA ARG A 233 -5.86 7.40 -7.93
C ARG A 233 -6.73 7.57 -6.67
N VAL A 234 -6.67 8.71 -5.98
CA VAL A 234 -7.54 8.96 -4.81
C VAL A 234 -8.74 9.81 -5.23
N ILE A 235 -9.93 9.21 -5.28
CA ILE A 235 -11.17 9.80 -5.87
C ILE A 235 -11.52 11.16 -5.27
N SER A 236 -11.30 11.34 -3.97
CA SER A 236 -11.62 12.61 -3.29
C SER A 236 -10.73 13.79 -3.68
N PHE A 237 -9.63 13.56 -4.40
CA PHE A 237 -8.85 14.61 -5.04
C PHE A 237 -9.36 14.90 -6.46
N LEU A 238 -10.00 13.94 -7.13
CA LEU A 238 -10.61 14.14 -8.45
C LEU A 238 -11.90 14.96 -8.41
N LYS A 239 -12.64 14.91 -7.29
CA LYS A 239 -13.94 15.58 -7.13
C LYS A 239 -13.86 17.07 -6.77
N ARG A 240 -12.68 17.64 -6.53
CA ARG A 240 -12.51 19.07 -6.23
C ARG A 240 -11.84 19.78 -7.40
N GLU A 241 -12.69 20.41 -8.20
CA GLU A 241 -12.40 21.46 -9.21
C GLU A 241 -11.78 21.01 -10.54
N GLU A 242 -12.21 21.69 -11.61
CA GLU A 242 -11.72 21.58 -12.98
C GLU A 242 -10.18 21.62 -13.01
N TYR A 243 -9.55 20.47 -13.22
CA TYR A 243 -8.15 20.43 -13.65
C TYR A 243 -8.08 20.86 -15.13
N ALA A 244 -8.01 22.17 -15.37
CA ALA A 244 -7.63 22.73 -16.66
C ALA A 244 -6.14 22.43 -16.94
N CYS A 245 -5.84 21.21 -17.37
CA CYS A 245 -4.55 20.87 -17.97
C CYS A 245 -4.53 21.39 -19.40
N ASN A 246 -4.18 22.67 -19.58
CA ASN A 246 -3.85 23.18 -20.91
C ASN A 246 -2.43 22.71 -21.29
N GLU A 247 -2.34 22.26 -22.53
CA GLU A 247 -1.25 21.47 -23.13
C GLU A 247 0.18 21.90 -22.75
N ILE A 248 1.04 20.90 -22.57
CA ILE A 248 2.52 20.92 -22.52
C ILE A 248 3.18 21.25 -21.16
N THR A 249 2.44 21.71 -20.16
CA THR A 249 2.97 21.73 -18.78
C THR A 249 1.88 21.40 -17.77
N CYS A 250 1.77 20.12 -17.42
CA CYS A 250 1.44 19.80 -16.04
C CYS A 250 2.61 20.31 -15.19
N ARG A 251 2.61 21.61 -14.88
CA ARG A 251 3.06 22.00 -13.55
C ARG A 251 2.16 21.19 -12.64
N VAL A 252 2.68 20.06 -12.18
CA VAL A 252 2.36 19.57 -10.85
C VAL A 252 2.81 20.72 -9.96
N THR A 253 1.95 21.74 -9.89
CA THR A 253 1.74 22.47 -8.67
C THR A 253 1.25 21.36 -7.76
N ILE A 254 2.20 20.59 -7.22
CA ILE A 254 2.15 20.25 -5.80
C ILE A 254 1.71 21.58 -5.26
N ILE A 255 0.46 21.64 -4.82
CA ILE A 255 0.02 22.74 -3.99
C ILE A 255 1.10 22.69 -2.92
N GLU A 256 2.14 23.53 -3.05
CA GLU A 256 2.86 24.05 -1.92
C GLU A 256 1.69 24.43 -1.06
N ALA A 257 1.48 23.64 -0.01
CA ALA A 257 0.46 23.89 0.95
C ALA A 257 0.77 25.31 1.41
N LYS A 258 0.17 26.30 0.74
CA LYS A 258 -0.11 27.58 1.32
C LYS A 258 -0.86 27.17 2.55
N ASP A 259 -0.14 27.33 3.64
CA ASP A 259 -0.55 27.44 5.02
C ASP A 259 -1.99 27.98 5.08
N THR A 260 -2.94 27.10 4.79
CA THR A 260 -4.37 27.36 4.82
C THR A 260 -4.81 26.55 6.00
N THR A 261 -4.68 27.21 7.13
CA THR A 261 -5.07 26.83 8.49
C THR A 261 -6.58 26.64 8.65
N ASP A 262 -7.28 26.17 7.61
CA ASP A 262 -8.71 25.88 7.64
C ASP A 262 -8.97 24.48 7.06
N TRP A 263 -8.56 23.46 7.82
CA TRP A 263 -9.02 22.09 7.63
C TRP A 263 -9.63 21.62 8.94
N ASP A 264 -10.94 21.73 8.99
CA ASP A 264 -11.83 21.43 10.10
C ASP A 264 -11.40 20.19 10.88
N THR A 265 -10.96 20.42 12.11
CA THR A 265 -10.54 19.40 13.06
C THR A 265 -11.78 18.75 13.67
N THR A 266 -12.14 17.56 13.22
CA THR A 266 -12.68 16.49 14.09
C THR A 266 -12.93 15.20 13.29
N PRO A 267 -12.19 14.12 13.54
CA PRO A 267 -12.78 12.80 13.45
C PRO A 267 -13.49 12.54 14.79
N GLU A 268 -14.82 12.55 14.78
CA GLU A 268 -15.59 11.89 15.85
C GLU A 268 -15.16 10.42 15.88
N PHE A 269 -14.26 10.09 16.80
CA PHE A 269 -14.15 8.75 17.32
C PHE A 269 -15.39 8.52 18.18
N LEU A 270 -16.44 7.95 17.58
CA LEU A 270 -17.53 7.39 18.37
C LEU A 270 -17.03 6.18 19.18
N PRO A 271 -17.48 6.04 20.44
CA PRO A 271 -16.98 5.08 21.42
C PRO A 271 -17.18 3.60 21.02
#